data_AF-A0AAE4A8C5-F1
#
_entry.id   AF-A0AAE4A8C5-F1
#
_cell.length_a   1.000
_cell.length_b   1.000
_cell.length_c   1.000
_cell.angle_alpha   90.00
_cell.angle_beta   90.00
_cell.angle_gamma   90.00
#
_symmetry.space_group_name_H-M   'P 1'
#
loop_
_entity.id
_entity.type
_entity.pdbx_description
1 polymer ?
#
loop_
_entity_poly.entity_id
_entity_poly.type
_entity_poly.pdbx_seq_one_letter_code
_entity_poly.pdbx_strand_id
1 'polypeptide(L)'
;VGAEAGARLEAPPAHADQRADDGVRAAAWLHLDLDVLDERELPAVSYPQPQGLSWGELEQLLEPLTASPALIGLSASDLRADLDPDGAHARRVVELLGRLLAE
;
A
#
# COMPACT_ATOMS: atom_id res chain seq x y z
N VAL A 1 -8.64 -27.53 16.17
CA VAL A 1 -7.26 -27.88 15.75
C VAL A 1 -7.23 -27.70 14.25
N GLY A 2 -6.38 -26.79 13.77
CA GLY A 2 -6.34 -26.37 12.37
C GLY A 2 -6.10 -24.87 12.26
N ALA A 3 -5.04 -24.38 12.92
CA ALA A 3 -4.50 -23.07 12.61
C ALA A 3 -3.74 -23.26 11.29
N GLU A 4 -4.36 -22.90 10.17
CA GLU A 4 -3.59 -22.65 8.96
C GLU A 4 -2.72 -21.45 9.28
N ALA A 5 -1.43 -21.70 9.46
CA ALA A 5 -0.43 -20.66 9.49
C ALA A 5 -0.47 -20.01 8.10
N GLY A 6 -1.28 -18.95 7.95
CA GLY A 6 -1.25 -18.15 6.74
C GLY A 6 0.20 -17.77 6.48
N ALA A 7 0.69 -18.05 5.28
CA ALA A 7 2.00 -17.56 4.91
C ALA A 7 1.93 -16.03 5.00
N ARG A 8 2.89 -15.40 5.69
CA ARG A 8 3.11 -13.96 5.57
C ARG A 8 3.10 -13.65 4.07
N LEU A 9 2.30 -12.68 3.64
CA LEU A 9 2.48 -12.13 2.30
C LEU A 9 3.92 -11.61 2.26
N GLU A 10 4.83 -12.38 1.67
CA GLU A 10 6.12 -11.82 1.29
C GLU A 10 5.77 -10.64 0.38
N ALA A 11 6.29 -9.46 0.71
CA ALA A 11 6.10 -8.30 -0.13
C ALA A 11 6.37 -8.76 -1.57
N PRO A 12 5.38 -8.68 -2.49
CA PRO A 12 5.63 -9.09 -3.86
C PRO A 12 6.89 -8.35 -4.29
N PRO A 13 7.81 -8.99 -5.04
CA PRO A 13 8.90 -8.23 -5.62
C PRO A 13 8.23 -7.06 -6.30
N ALA A 14 8.55 -5.83 -5.85
CA ALA A 14 8.03 -4.65 -6.48
C ALA A 14 8.35 -4.89 -7.95
N HIS A 15 7.32 -5.08 -8.78
CA HIS A 15 7.48 -5.00 -10.22
C HIS A 15 7.66 -3.50 -10.53
N ALA A 16 8.68 -2.91 -9.91
CA ALA A 16 9.32 -1.68 -10.32
C ALA A 16 9.94 -2.05 -11.66
N ASP A 17 9.17 -1.76 -12.69
CA ASP A 17 9.46 -1.88 -14.11
C ASP A 17 10.95 -2.08 -14.43
N GLN A 18 11.41 -3.34 -14.40
CA GLN A 18 12.69 -3.74 -14.99
C GLN A 18 12.46 -3.97 -16.48
N ARG A 19 11.90 -2.98 -17.17
CA ARG A 19 11.97 -2.93 -18.63
C ARG A 19 13.14 -2.06 -19.00
N ALA A 20 14.08 -2.69 -19.70
CA ALA A 20 15.21 -2.03 -20.32
C ALA A 20 14.72 -0.88 -21.21
N ASP A 21 15.51 0.17 -21.18
CA ASP A 21 15.29 1.51 -21.71
C ASP A 21 15.06 1.50 -23.24
N ASP A 22 13.81 1.62 -23.69
CA ASP A 22 13.44 1.83 -25.10
C ASP A 22 13.10 3.32 -25.39
N GLY A 23 13.53 4.24 -24.52
CA GLY A 23 13.51 5.70 -24.80
C GLY A 23 12.18 6.42 -24.56
N VAL A 24 11.12 5.72 -24.15
CA VAL A 24 9.90 6.31 -23.57
C VAL A 24 9.59 5.57 -22.28
N ARG A 25 9.80 6.22 -21.12
CA ARG A 25 9.28 5.69 -19.85
C ARG A 25 7.76 5.75 -19.92
N ALA A 26 7.10 4.59 -19.89
CA ALA A 26 5.65 4.54 -19.85
C ALA A 26 5.16 5.16 -18.55
N ALA A 27 4.17 6.06 -18.63
CA ALA A 27 3.56 6.63 -17.44
C ALA A 27 2.86 5.54 -16.62
N ALA A 28 3.05 5.58 -15.31
CA ALA A 28 2.54 4.61 -14.35
C ALA A 28 1.53 5.26 -13.40
N TRP A 29 0.47 4.51 -13.08
CA TRP A 29 -0.51 4.86 -12.05
C TRP A 29 -0.43 3.81 -10.95
N LEU A 30 -0.22 4.26 -9.70
CA LEU A 30 -0.20 3.37 -8.55
C LEU A 30 -1.60 3.22 -7.96
N HIS A 31 -2.14 2.00 -7.95
CA HIS A 31 -3.35 1.67 -7.21
C HIS A 31 -2.97 0.97 -5.90
N LEU A 32 -3.39 1.54 -4.78
CA LEU A 32 -3.19 1.00 -3.44
C LEU A 32 -4.55 0.57 -2.87
N ASP A 33 -4.77 -0.73 -2.77
CA ASP A 33 -5.89 -1.26 -2.00
C ASP A 33 -5.45 -1.41 -0.53
N LEU A 34 -6.17 -0.78 0.39
CA LEU A 34 -5.72 -0.66 1.79
C LEU A 34 -5.85 -1.96 2.58
N ASP A 35 -6.63 -2.92 2.09
CA ASP A 35 -6.74 -4.25 2.67
C ASP A 35 -5.44 -5.07 2.55
N VAL A 36 -4.43 -4.60 1.82
CA VAL A 36 -3.07 -5.18 1.84
C VAL A 36 -2.41 -5.15 3.22
N LEU A 37 -2.84 -4.24 4.10
CA LEU A 37 -2.35 -4.13 5.47
C LEU A 37 -2.90 -5.25 6.35
N ASP A 38 -2.09 -5.66 7.33
CA ASP A 38 -2.53 -6.60 8.35
C ASP A 38 -3.76 -6.06 9.09
N GLU A 39 -4.73 -6.94 9.37
CA GLU A 39 -5.96 -6.62 10.09
C GLU A 39 -5.73 -5.93 11.45
N ARG A 40 -4.56 -6.14 12.08
CA ARG A 40 -4.18 -5.49 13.35
C ARG A 40 -3.69 -4.06 13.16
N GLU A 41 -3.24 -3.72 11.96
CA GLU A 41 -2.68 -2.42 11.58
C GLU A 41 -3.75 -1.52 10.97
N LEU A 42 -4.66 -2.10 10.17
CA LEU A 42 -5.80 -1.41 9.59
C LEU A 42 -7.05 -2.33 9.55
N PRO A 43 -7.89 -2.34 10.61
CA PRO A 43 -9.14 -3.09 10.62
C PRO A 43 -10.30 -2.40 9.87
N ALA A 44 -10.16 -1.11 9.52
CA ALA A 44 -11.20 -0.31 8.89
C ALA A 44 -11.24 -0.51 7.36
N VAL A 45 -11.39 -1.76 6.92
CA VAL A 45 -11.45 -2.20 5.51
C VAL A 45 -12.58 -3.21 5.30
N SER A 46 -12.97 -3.48 4.06
CA SER A 46 -14.05 -4.44 3.76
C SER A 46 -13.61 -5.88 3.93
N TYR A 47 -12.33 -6.18 3.65
CA TYR A 47 -11.76 -7.53 3.71
C TYR A 47 -10.45 -7.56 4.52
N PRO A 48 -10.51 -7.58 5.87
CA PRO A 48 -9.30 -7.63 6.70
C PRO A 48 -8.42 -8.83 6.33
N GLN A 49 -7.12 -8.60 6.14
CA GLN A 49 -6.15 -9.63 5.76
C GLN A 49 -5.30 -10.03 6.99
N PRO A 50 -5.48 -11.23 7.54
CA PRO A 50 -4.56 -11.76 8.53
C PRO A 50 -3.18 -11.96 7.91
N GLN A 51 -2.13 -11.46 8.56
CA GLN A 51 -0.74 -11.58 8.10
C GLN A 51 -0.43 -10.79 6.82
N GLY A 52 -1.16 -9.68 6.64
CA GLY A 52 -0.84 -8.63 5.67
C GLY A 52 0.40 -7.83 6.06
N LEU A 53 0.63 -6.73 5.35
CA LEU A 53 1.78 -5.86 5.59
C LEU A 53 1.61 -5.05 6.87
N SER A 54 2.70 -4.83 7.60
CA SER A 54 2.75 -3.72 8.56
C SER A 54 2.83 -2.38 7.83
N TRP A 55 2.52 -1.28 8.53
CA TRP A 55 2.69 0.06 7.96
C TRP A 55 4.12 0.35 7.52
N GLY A 56 5.12 -0.15 8.25
CA GLY A 56 6.53 0.06 7.92
C GLY A 56 6.97 -0.74 6.69
N GLU A 57 6.38 -1.91 6.44
CA GLU A 57 6.62 -2.68 5.21
C GLU A 57 5.93 -2.05 4.01
N LEU A 58 4.70 -1.55 4.20
CA LEU A 58 4.02 -0.79 3.17
C LEU A 58 4.82 0.45 2.78
N GLU A 59 5.34 1.21 3.76
CA GLU A 59 6.19 2.38 3.49
C GLU A 59 7.44 2.02 2.68
N GLN A 60 8.16 0.95 3.06
CA GLN A 60 9.32 0.46 2.32
C GLN A 60 8.98 -0.01 0.90
N LEU A 61 7.80 -0.60 0.69
CA LEU A 61 7.32 -1.02 -0.62
C LEU A 61 6.96 0.18 -1.51
N LEU A 62 6.34 1.21 -0.93
CA LEU A 62 5.87 2.37 -1.66
C LEU A 62 6.99 3.36 -1.99
N GLU A 63 8.01 3.52 -1.13
CA GLU A 63 9.11 4.47 -1.32
C GLU A 63 9.77 4.43 -2.72
N PRO A 64 10.21 3.27 -3.27
CA PRO A 64 10.77 3.23 -4.62
C PRO A 64 9.72 3.46 -5.73
N LEU A 65 8.45 3.17 -5.46
CA LEU A 65 7.36 3.37 -6.43
C LEU A 65 7.00 4.85 -6.54
N THR A 66 6.96 5.57 -5.41
CA THR A 66 6.68 7.01 -5.35
C THR A 66 7.85 7.86 -5.83
N ALA A 67 9.08 7.38 -5.68
CA ALA A 67 10.28 8.02 -6.23
C ALA A 67 10.43 7.85 -7.76
N SER A 68 9.63 6.99 -8.39
CA SER A 68 9.72 6.75 -9.83
C SER A 68 9.26 7.97 -10.63
N PRO A 69 10.07 8.52 -11.54
CA PRO A 69 9.65 9.62 -12.42
C PRO A 69 8.60 9.18 -13.46
N ALA A 70 8.30 7.88 -13.54
CA ALA A 70 7.18 7.38 -14.34
C ALA A 70 5.84 7.52 -13.61
N LEU A 71 5.82 7.71 -12.29
CA LEU A 71 4.59 7.82 -11.52
C LEU A 71 3.88 9.15 -11.83
N ILE A 72 2.69 9.06 -12.41
CA ILE A 72 1.88 10.23 -12.78
C ILE A 72 0.63 10.40 -11.89
N GLY A 73 0.39 9.46 -10.96
CA GLY A 73 -0.74 9.53 -10.05
C GLY A 73 -0.91 8.29 -9.18
N LEU A 74 -1.79 8.42 -8.19
CA LEU A 74 -2.11 7.38 -7.21
C LEU A 74 -3.61 7.37 -6.91
N SER A 75 -4.18 6.17 -6.72
CA SER A 75 -5.49 5.97 -6.11
C SER A 75 -5.38 5.05 -4.90
N ALA A 76 -6.04 5.41 -3.79
CA ALA A 76 -6.19 4.56 -2.62
C ALA A 76 -7.66 4.12 -2.47
N SER A 77 -7.90 2.87 -2.07
CA SER A 77 -9.26 2.30 -1.93
C SER A 77 -9.48 1.57 -0.60
N ASP A 78 -10.74 1.17 -0.39
CA ASP A 78 -11.24 0.29 0.68
C ASP A 78 -11.21 0.80 2.12
N LEU A 79 -10.81 2.06 2.37
CA LEU A 79 -11.00 2.66 3.70
C LEU A 79 -12.50 2.78 4.03
N ARG A 80 -12.93 2.07 5.06
CA ARG A 80 -14.29 2.12 5.63
C ARG A 80 -14.40 3.20 6.71
N ALA A 81 -14.87 4.39 6.33
CA ALA A 81 -15.03 5.51 7.27
C ALA A 81 -16.00 5.23 8.43
N ASP A 82 -16.99 4.35 8.23
CA ASP A 82 -17.90 3.90 9.29
C ASP A 82 -17.23 2.98 10.32
N LEU A 83 -16.08 2.39 10.00
CA LEU A 83 -15.24 1.61 10.91
C LEU A 83 -14.08 2.44 11.51
N ASP A 84 -13.97 3.72 11.14
CA ASP A 84 -12.93 4.67 11.59
C ASP A 84 -13.55 5.97 12.15
N PRO A 85 -14.36 5.90 13.24
CA PRO A 85 -15.21 7.01 13.68
C PRO A 85 -14.44 8.24 14.18
N ASP A 86 -13.17 8.10 14.59
CA ASP A 86 -12.30 9.21 14.99
C ASP A 86 -11.31 9.65 13.88
N GLY A 87 -11.40 8.99 12.71
CA GLY A 87 -10.56 9.26 11.55
C GLY A 87 -9.09 8.91 11.77
N ALA A 88 -8.74 8.09 12.76
CA ALA A 88 -7.35 7.75 13.06
C ALA A 88 -6.69 7.00 11.89
N HIS A 89 -7.41 6.08 11.25
CA HIS A 89 -6.88 5.34 10.11
C HIS A 89 -6.78 6.22 8.87
N ALA A 90 -7.79 7.02 8.57
CA ALA A 90 -7.76 8.01 7.49
C ALA A 90 -6.55 8.95 7.62
N ARG A 91 -6.30 9.46 8.84
CA ARG A 91 -5.17 10.33 9.13
C ARG A 91 -3.84 9.61 8.89
N ARG A 92 -3.71 8.37 9.33
CA ARG A 92 -2.49 7.57 9.15
C ARG A 92 -2.18 7.30 7.67
N VAL A 93 -3.20 7.02 6.85
CA VAL A 93 -3.05 6.90 5.38
C VAL A 93 -2.54 8.21 4.78
N VAL A 94 -3.17 9.34 5.13
CA VAL A 94 -2.77 10.66 4.62
C VAL A 94 -1.36 11.04 5.07
N GLU A 95 -0.99 10.73 6.31
CA GLU A 95 0.36 10.97 6.82
C GLU A 95 1.41 10.14 6.06
N LEU A 96 1.16 8.85 5.83
CA LEU A 96 2.06 8.00 5.05
C LEU A 96 2.23 8.54 3.62
N LEU A 97 1.12 8.77 2.91
CA LEU A 97 1.16 9.29 1.54
C LEU A 97 1.79 10.68 1.48
N GLY A 98 1.50 11.53 2.46
CA GLY A 98 2.08 12.85 2.58
C GLY A 98 3.59 12.84 2.76
N ARG A 99 4.14 11.88 3.52
CA ARG A 99 5.60 11.70 3.64
C ARG A 99 6.22 11.22 2.32
N LEU A 100 5.58 10.29 1.64
CA LEU A 100 6.12 9.65 0.43
C LEU A 100 6.01 10.49 -0.84
N LEU A 101 5.05 11.42 -0.88
CA LEU A 101 4.77 12.30 -2.02
C LEU A 101 5.25 13.74 -1.80
N ALA A 102 5.79 14.06 -0.62
CA ALA A 102 6.40 15.36 -0.37
C ALA A 102 7.72 15.49 -1.14
N GLU A 103 7.91 16.66 -1.75
CA GLU A 103 9.15 17.07 -2.45
C GLU A 103 10.28 17.42 -1.47
#